data_AF-A0AAC9FIB8-F1
#
_entry.id   AF-A0AAC9FIB8-F1
#
_cell.length_a   1.000
_cell.length_b   1.000
_cell.length_c   1.000
_cell.angle_alpha   90.00
_cell.angle_beta   90.00
_cell.angle_gamma   90.00
#
_symmetry.space_group_name_H-M   'P 1'
#
loop_
_entity.id
_entity.type
_entity.pdbx_description
1 polymer ?
#
loop_
_entity_poly.entity_id
_entity_poly.type
_entity_poly.pdbx_seq_one_letter_code
_entity_poly.pdbx_strand_id
1 'polypeptide(L)'
;MLRAFYGNLLIGNAAPHLWYNTMMLQFIILMPFFWWLSRWAVKSNKKLFCVLTVTVIGYFCWLLFYDHFVFYGPQMQHWYLLDRIFISFIIYGILGALAWKKHVQLENWLRKFWWLAAIVFVLSFVWTNSELKSFGHPVNLANAIYYKPSMTIYALAVIGLIAALAFMNIRHHSDVLNPMHFLATYAYRAYLSNVFWLQIIWHLFGHNLSNVHPVWSIVSCYILTWILAFASAYLLHIGWFSIKNKIHS
;
A
#
# COMPACT_ATOMS: atom_id res chain seq x y z
N MET A 1 -24.85 18.39 -9.53
CA MET A 1 -23.41 18.73 -9.40
C MET A 1 -22.85 18.43 -8.00
N LEU A 2 -23.38 19.04 -6.93
CA LEU A 2 -22.90 18.78 -5.54
C LEU A 2 -23.00 17.31 -5.11
N ARG A 3 -24.10 16.60 -5.39
CA ARG A 3 -24.22 15.16 -5.06
C ARG A 3 -23.20 14.27 -5.78
N ALA A 4 -22.84 14.58 -7.03
CA ALA A 4 -21.81 13.84 -7.76
C ALA A 4 -20.41 14.14 -7.23
N PHE A 5 -20.16 15.38 -6.79
CA PHE A 5 -18.89 15.78 -6.16
C PHE A 5 -18.70 15.10 -4.79
N TYR A 6 -19.69 15.16 -3.90
CA TYR A 6 -19.65 14.45 -2.62
C TYR A 6 -19.61 12.93 -2.79
N GLY A 7 -20.35 12.39 -3.78
CA GLY A 7 -20.29 10.98 -4.15
C GLY A 7 -18.90 10.56 -4.60
N ASN A 8 -18.26 11.33 -5.49
CA ASN A 8 -16.90 11.05 -5.97
C ASN A 8 -15.82 11.25 -4.89
N LEU A 9 -16.07 12.12 -3.90
CA LEU A 9 -15.21 12.29 -2.70
C LEU A 9 -15.34 11.10 -1.74
N LEU A 10 -16.56 10.69 -1.41
CA LEU A 10 -16.86 9.57 -0.49
C LEU A 10 -16.43 8.22 -1.08
N ILE A 11 -16.64 8.03 -2.38
CA ILE A 11 -16.25 6.82 -3.11
C ILE A 11 -14.75 6.85 -3.45
N GLY A 12 -14.10 8.02 -3.45
CA GLY A 12 -12.69 8.20 -3.80
C GLY A 12 -12.41 8.16 -5.31
N ASN A 13 -13.43 8.44 -6.13
CA ASN A 13 -13.34 8.48 -7.61
C ASN A 13 -12.74 9.79 -8.12
N ALA A 14 -12.73 10.84 -7.30
CA ALA A 14 -12.18 12.14 -7.68
C ALA A 14 -10.65 12.11 -7.87
N ALA A 15 -9.95 11.19 -7.18
CA ALA A 15 -8.52 10.99 -7.37
C ALA A 15 -8.03 9.65 -6.76
N PRO A 16 -7.00 8.99 -7.33
CA PRO A 16 -6.51 7.67 -6.88
C PRO A 16 -6.09 7.61 -5.39
N HIS A 17 -5.66 8.74 -4.82
CA HIS A 17 -5.20 8.82 -3.43
C HIS A 17 -6.34 8.88 -2.40
N LEU A 18 -7.53 9.37 -2.79
CA LEU A 18 -8.70 9.42 -1.90
C LEU A 18 -9.22 8.02 -1.62
N TRP A 19 -9.13 7.14 -2.62
CA TRP A 19 -9.44 5.73 -2.47
C TRP A 19 -8.58 5.04 -1.39
N TYR A 20 -7.29 5.35 -1.34
CA TYR A 20 -6.38 4.80 -0.31
C TYR A 20 -6.81 5.21 1.10
N ASN A 21 -7.24 6.46 1.31
CA ASN A 21 -7.76 6.92 2.59
C ASN A 21 -9.04 6.16 2.99
N THR A 22 -9.96 5.96 2.05
CA THR A 22 -11.19 5.18 2.28
C THR A 22 -10.86 3.72 2.64
N MET A 23 -9.90 3.12 1.96
CA MET A 23 -9.40 1.78 2.28
C MET A 23 -8.79 1.73 3.69
N MET A 24 -7.89 2.66 4.03
CA MET A 24 -7.27 2.70 5.36
C MET A 24 -8.30 2.86 6.48
N LEU A 25 -9.33 3.68 6.28
CA LEU A 25 -10.43 3.83 7.23
C LEU A 25 -11.14 2.49 7.49
N GLN A 26 -11.41 1.70 6.45
CA GLN A 26 -12.00 0.37 6.60
C GLN A 26 -11.11 -0.56 7.44
N PHE A 27 -9.79 -0.51 7.25
CA PHE A 27 -8.85 -1.30 8.07
C PHE A 27 -8.79 -0.84 9.53
N ILE A 28 -8.91 0.46 9.80
CA ILE A 28 -9.00 0.98 11.17
C ILE A 28 -10.25 0.44 11.86
N ILE A 29 -11.40 0.47 11.18
CA ILE A 29 -12.66 -0.06 11.71
C ILE A 29 -12.56 -1.59 11.95
N LEU A 30 -11.87 -2.31 11.06
CA LEU A 30 -11.66 -3.76 11.16
C LEU A 30 -10.51 -4.18 12.11
N MET A 31 -9.75 -3.22 12.65
CA MET A 31 -8.60 -3.53 13.52
C MET A 31 -8.95 -4.41 14.74
N PRO A 32 -10.08 -4.19 15.46
CA PRO A 32 -10.47 -5.06 16.57
C PRO A 32 -10.68 -6.51 16.13
N PHE A 33 -11.22 -6.71 14.92
CA PHE A 33 -11.42 -8.04 14.34
C PHE A 33 -10.08 -8.73 14.05
N PHE A 34 -9.12 -8.05 13.41
CA PHE A 34 -7.79 -8.62 13.14
C PHE A 34 -7.03 -8.98 14.44
N TRP A 35 -7.18 -8.17 15.49
CA TRP A 35 -6.60 -8.45 16.80
C TRP A 35 -7.25 -9.65 17.49
N TRP A 36 -8.57 -9.79 17.39
CA TRP A 36 -9.27 -10.96 17.91
C TRP A 36 -8.88 -12.23 17.14
N LEU A 37 -8.92 -12.18 15.81
CA LEU A 37 -8.61 -13.30 14.92
C LEU A 37 -7.17 -13.79 15.13
N SER A 38 -6.19 -12.89 15.16
CA SER A 38 -4.78 -13.24 15.36
C SER A 38 -4.53 -13.88 16.73
N ARG A 39 -5.16 -13.37 17.80
CA ARG A 39 -5.08 -13.99 19.13
C ARG A 39 -5.70 -15.38 19.16
N TRP A 40 -6.83 -15.58 18.48
CA TRP A 40 -7.49 -16.87 18.41
C TRP A 40 -6.69 -17.89 17.57
N ALA A 41 -6.16 -17.46 16.42
CA ALA A 41 -5.40 -18.29 15.50
C ALA A 41 -4.11 -18.83 16.14
N VAL A 42 -3.42 -18.02 16.93
CA VAL A 42 -2.13 -18.38 17.55
C VAL A 42 -2.28 -19.36 18.73
N LYS A 43 -3.49 -19.60 19.25
CA LYS A 43 -3.72 -20.56 20.36
C LYS A 43 -3.34 -22.01 20.00
N SER A 44 -3.31 -22.37 18.72
CA SER A 44 -2.94 -23.71 18.28
C SER A 44 -2.39 -23.68 16.86
N ASN A 45 -1.37 -24.48 16.57
CA ASN A 45 -0.81 -24.60 15.21
C ASN A 45 -1.87 -25.04 14.19
N LYS A 46 -2.85 -25.87 14.60
CA LYS A 46 -3.97 -26.28 13.72
C LYS A 46 -4.85 -25.08 13.34
N LYS A 47 -5.15 -24.21 14.31
CA LYS A 47 -5.97 -23.00 14.09
C LYS A 47 -5.22 -21.98 13.23
N LEU A 48 -3.93 -21.80 13.48
CA LEU A 48 -3.07 -20.94 12.66
C LEU A 48 -3.06 -21.40 11.19
N PHE A 49 -2.80 -22.69 10.96
CA PHE A 49 -2.77 -23.24 9.62
C PHE A 49 -4.15 -23.18 8.94
N CYS A 50 -5.23 -23.42 9.67
CA CYS A 50 -6.60 -23.24 9.19
C CYS A 50 -6.85 -21.79 8.74
N VAL A 51 -6.53 -20.80 9.57
CA VAL A 51 -6.72 -19.38 9.21
C VAL A 51 -5.88 -19.00 7.99
N LEU A 52 -4.62 -19.43 7.92
CA LEU A 52 -3.77 -19.18 6.75
C LEU A 52 -4.37 -19.80 5.49
N THR A 53 -4.77 -21.07 5.55
CA THR A 53 -5.32 -21.80 4.41
C THR A 53 -6.63 -21.18 3.93
N VAL A 54 -7.56 -20.89 4.85
CA VAL A 54 -8.84 -20.23 4.52
C VAL A 54 -8.61 -18.84 3.95
N THR A 55 -7.67 -18.07 4.50
CA THR A 55 -7.36 -16.72 4.00
C THR A 55 -6.79 -16.78 2.59
N VAL A 56 -5.83 -17.67 2.33
CA VAL A 56 -5.21 -17.82 1.01
C VAL A 56 -6.23 -18.30 -0.01
N ILE A 57 -6.92 -19.42 0.26
CA ILE A 57 -7.91 -19.97 -0.66
C ILE A 57 -9.05 -18.97 -0.90
N GLY A 58 -9.62 -18.39 0.16
CA GLY A 58 -10.69 -17.41 0.05
C GLY A 58 -10.28 -16.18 -0.76
N TYR A 59 -9.04 -15.70 -0.58
CA TYR A 59 -8.52 -14.58 -1.34
C TYR A 59 -8.29 -14.90 -2.82
N PHE A 60 -7.72 -16.07 -3.14
CA PHE A 60 -7.56 -16.49 -4.53
C PHE A 60 -8.92 -16.70 -5.21
N CYS A 61 -9.91 -17.30 -4.53
CA CYS A 61 -11.27 -17.39 -5.02
C CYS A 61 -11.88 -16.00 -5.29
N TRP A 62 -11.63 -15.03 -4.40
CA TRP A 62 -12.05 -13.65 -4.61
C TRP A 62 -11.40 -13.00 -5.84
N LEU A 63 -10.09 -13.19 -6.04
CA LEU A 63 -9.39 -12.69 -7.22
C LEU A 63 -9.95 -13.28 -8.51
N LEU A 64 -10.19 -14.60 -8.55
CA LEU A 64 -10.76 -15.26 -9.72
C LEU A 64 -12.18 -14.77 -10.01
N PHE A 65 -12.99 -14.57 -8.96
CA PHE A 65 -14.32 -13.98 -9.10
C PHE A 65 -14.24 -12.55 -9.66
N TYR A 66 -13.35 -11.72 -9.12
CA TYR A 66 -13.18 -10.34 -9.58
C TYR A 66 -12.71 -10.29 -11.03
N ASP A 67 -11.72 -11.10 -11.41
CA ASP A 67 -11.19 -11.15 -12.76
C ASP A 67 -12.27 -11.58 -13.78
N HIS A 68 -13.01 -12.64 -13.47
CA HIS A 68 -14.01 -13.20 -14.37
C HIS A 68 -15.28 -12.35 -14.51
N PHE A 69 -15.80 -11.79 -13.41
CA PHE A 69 -17.10 -11.09 -13.43
C PHE A 69 -16.98 -9.57 -13.54
N VAL A 70 -15.93 -9.00 -12.96
CA VAL A 70 -15.76 -7.54 -12.86
C VAL A 70 -14.74 -7.04 -13.87
N PHE A 71 -13.61 -7.73 -14.08
CA PHE A 71 -12.56 -7.19 -14.94
C PHE A 71 -12.74 -7.49 -16.43
N TYR A 72 -13.03 -8.75 -16.80
CA TYR A 72 -13.37 -9.13 -18.19
C TYR A 72 -14.86 -9.44 -18.38
N GLY A 73 -15.64 -9.36 -17.29
CA GLY A 73 -16.99 -9.86 -17.25
C GLY A 73 -18.09 -8.86 -17.59
N PRO A 74 -19.35 -9.33 -17.63
CA PRO A 74 -20.51 -8.53 -18.01
C PRO A 74 -20.82 -7.39 -17.02
N GLN A 75 -20.23 -7.41 -15.82
CA GLN A 75 -20.48 -6.42 -14.78
C GLN A 75 -19.40 -5.34 -14.66
N MET A 76 -18.46 -5.24 -15.61
CA MET A 76 -17.40 -4.20 -15.64
C MET A 76 -17.91 -2.81 -15.28
N GLN A 77 -19.06 -2.38 -15.81
CA GLN A 77 -19.56 -1.02 -15.58
C GLN A 77 -20.36 -0.84 -14.28
N HIS A 78 -20.94 -1.91 -13.74
CA HIS A 78 -21.80 -1.84 -12.56
C HIS A 78 -21.03 -2.11 -11.27
N TRP A 79 -20.02 -2.97 -11.34
CA TRP A 79 -19.30 -3.51 -10.19
C TRP A 79 -17.86 -3.03 -10.09
N TYR A 80 -17.46 -2.03 -10.88
CA TYR A 80 -16.09 -1.50 -10.86
C TYR A 80 -15.63 -1.07 -9.45
N LEU A 81 -16.54 -0.60 -8.59
CA LEU A 81 -16.26 -0.16 -7.21
C LEU A 81 -15.97 -1.28 -6.21
N LEU A 82 -16.08 -2.56 -6.61
CA LEU A 82 -15.69 -3.69 -5.75
C LEU A 82 -14.19 -3.70 -5.43
N ASP A 83 -13.40 -3.00 -6.25
CA ASP A 83 -11.99 -2.72 -5.96
C ASP A 83 -11.80 -1.95 -4.63
N ARG A 84 -12.78 -1.18 -4.18
CA ARG A 84 -12.70 -0.30 -2.98
C ARG A 84 -13.10 -0.94 -1.67
N ILE A 85 -13.52 -2.19 -1.72
CA ILE A 85 -13.93 -2.92 -0.53
C ILE A 85 -12.70 -3.62 0.06
N PHE A 86 -12.57 -3.58 1.38
CA PHE A 86 -11.47 -4.15 2.15
C PHE A 86 -11.18 -5.62 1.84
N ILE A 87 -12.15 -6.38 1.32
CA ILE A 87 -12.02 -7.80 0.96
C ILE A 87 -10.83 -8.00 0.04
N SER A 88 -10.64 -7.10 -0.92
CA SER A 88 -9.55 -7.17 -1.90
C SER A 88 -8.16 -6.95 -1.30
N PHE A 89 -8.07 -6.58 -0.03
CA PHE A 89 -6.81 -6.36 0.71
C PHE A 89 -6.74 -7.15 2.02
N ILE A 90 -7.76 -7.96 2.32
CA ILE A 90 -7.90 -8.63 3.62
C ILE A 90 -6.73 -9.56 3.91
N ILE A 91 -6.12 -10.14 2.86
CA ILE A 91 -4.94 -10.99 2.95
C ILE A 91 -3.78 -10.26 3.64
N TYR A 92 -3.53 -8.99 3.29
CA TYR A 92 -2.44 -8.21 3.88
C TYR A 92 -2.69 -7.90 5.35
N GLY A 93 -3.94 -7.59 5.71
CA GLY A 93 -4.31 -7.32 7.12
C GLY A 93 -4.20 -8.56 8.01
N ILE A 94 -4.73 -9.70 7.55
CA ILE A 94 -4.68 -10.96 8.31
C ILE A 94 -3.24 -11.44 8.44
N LEU A 95 -2.49 -11.50 7.33
CA LEU A 95 -1.09 -11.93 7.35
C LEU A 95 -0.24 -10.97 8.20
N GLY A 96 -0.44 -9.66 8.10
CA GLY A 96 0.25 -8.67 8.94
C GLY A 96 -0.03 -8.85 10.44
N ALA A 97 -1.29 -9.07 10.81
CA ALA A 97 -1.66 -9.31 12.22
C ALA A 97 -1.07 -10.62 12.76
N LEU A 98 -1.05 -11.68 11.95
CA LEU A 98 -0.41 -12.96 12.31
C LEU A 98 1.12 -12.83 12.39
N ALA A 99 1.72 -12.13 11.43
CA ALA A 99 3.15 -11.84 11.38
C ALA A 99 3.61 -11.12 12.66
N TRP A 100 2.84 -10.14 13.13
CA TRP A 100 3.14 -9.44 14.39
C TRP A 100 3.12 -10.38 15.61
N LYS A 101 2.09 -11.24 15.72
CA LYS A 101 1.99 -12.18 16.85
C LYS A 101 3.04 -13.28 16.85
N LYS A 102 3.55 -13.66 15.67
CA LYS A 102 4.59 -14.68 15.48
C LYS A 102 5.90 -14.08 14.97
N HIS A 103 6.19 -12.81 15.30
CA HIS A 103 7.31 -12.07 14.72
C HIS A 103 8.66 -12.74 14.98
N VAL A 104 8.88 -13.35 16.15
CA VAL A 104 10.12 -14.09 16.46
C VAL A 104 10.29 -15.33 15.55
N GLN A 105 9.21 -16.09 15.31
CA GLN A 105 9.27 -17.22 14.39
C GLN A 105 9.47 -16.74 12.94
N LEU A 106 8.77 -15.67 12.56
CA LEU A 106 8.86 -15.08 11.22
C LEU A 106 10.25 -14.51 10.95
N GLU A 107 10.86 -13.83 11.91
CA GLU A 107 12.23 -13.30 11.82
C GLU A 107 13.22 -14.44 11.57
N ASN A 108 13.16 -15.51 12.36
CA ASN A 108 14.04 -16.66 12.21
C ASN A 108 13.87 -17.33 10.84
N TRP A 109 12.64 -17.43 10.35
CA TRP A 109 12.34 -18.00 9.05
C TRP A 109 12.83 -17.11 7.91
N LEU A 110 12.48 -15.81 7.91
CA LEU A 110 12.91 -14.84 6.92
C LEU A 110 14.44 -14.71 6.87
N ARG A 111 15.14 -14.74 8.01
CA ARG A 111 16.61 -14.71 8.03
C ARG A 111 17.23 -15.89 7.27
N LYS A 112 16.63 -17.09 7.38
CA LYS A 112 17.14 -18.29 6.71
C LYS A 112 16.72 -18.34 5.24
N PHE A 113 15.55 -17.78 4.92
CA PHE A 113 14.88 -17.96 3.63
C PHE A 113 14.58 -16.64 2.89
N TRP A 114 15.28 -15.55 3.20
CA TRP A 114 15.07 -14.26 2.53
C TRP A 114 15.29 -14.36 1.01
N TRP A 115 16.22 -15.23 0.59
CA TRP A 115 16.49 -15.50 -0.82
C TRP A 115 15.28 -16.13 -1.54
N LEU A 116 14.43 -16.90 -0.85
CA LEU A 116 13.18 -17.39 -1.45
C LEU A 116 12.23 -16.22 -1.73
N ALA A 117 12.11 -15.26 -0.83
CA ALA A 117 11.32 -14.05 -1.08
C ALA A 117 11.89 -13.24 -2.25
N ALA A 118 13.22 -13.20 -2.40
CA ALA A 118 13.89 -12.56 -3.55
C ALA A 118 13.60 -13.29 -4.87
N ILE A 119 13.66 -14.63 -4.88
CA ILE A 119 13.31 -15.42 -6.07
C ILE A 119 11.84 -15.20 -6.45
N VAL A 120 10.92 -15.27 -5.49
CA VAL A 120 9.49 -15.03 -5.74
C VAL A 120 9.25 -13.61 -6.25
N PHE A 121 9.98 -12.62 -5.71
CA PHE A 121 9.93 -11.24 -6.20
C PHE A 121 10.38 -11.15 -7.67
N VAL A 122 11.51 -11.75 -8.05
CA VAL A 122 11.99 -11.71 -9.44
C VAL A 122 11.03 -12.43 -10.38
N LEU A 123 10.56 -13.62 -10.01
CA LEU A 123 9.62 -14.41 -10.82
C LEU A 123 8.29 -13.66 -11.02
N SER A 124 7.73 -13.10 -9.95
CA SER A 124 6.49 -12.32 -10.03
C SER A 124 6.67 -11.02 -10.80
N PHE A 125 7.84 -10.36 -10.70
CA PHE A 125 8.16 -9.18 -11.50
C PHE A 125 8.21 -9.50 -13.00
N VAL A 126 8.83 -10.61 -13.39
CA VAL A 126 8.85 -11.06 -14.80
C VAL A 126 7.45 -11.41 -15.27
N TRP A 127 6.67 -12.12 -14.45
CA TRP A 127 5.30 -12.49 -14.79
C TRP A 127 4.40 -11.25 -14.98
N THR A 128 4.39 -10.31 -14.03
CA THR A 128 3.64 -9.06 -14.15
C THR A 128 4.02 -8.27 -15.40
N ASN A 129 5.32 -8.19 -15.73
CA ASN A 129 5.76 -7.51 -16.95
C ASN A 129 5.34 -8.24 -18.22
N SER A 130 5.32 -9.57 -18.22
CA SER A 130 4.81 -10.35 -19.36
C SER A 130 3.31 -10.13 -19.57
N GLU A 131 2.53 -10.04 -18.49
CA GLU A 131 1.11 -9.70 -18.56
C GLU A 131 0.90 -8.27 -19.04
N LEU A 132 1.69 -7.30 -18.58
CA LEU A 132 1.60 -5.92 -19.05
C LEU A 132 1.87 -5.80 -20.55
N LYS A 133 2.81 -6.57 -21.07
CA LYS A 133 3.13 -6.61 -22.51
C LYS A 133 2.02 -7.24 -23.35
N SER A 134 1.25 -8.17 -22.80
CA SER A 134 0.15 -8.83 -23.55
C SER A 134 -1.03 -7.89 -23.84
N PHE A 135 -1.14 -6.76 -23.15
CA PHE A 135 -2.15 -5.72 -23.42
C PHE A 135 -1.83 -4.81 -24.63
N GLY A 136 -0.69 -5.01 -25.30
CA GLY A 136 -0.28 -4.25 -26.47
C GLY A 136 0.45 -2.95 -26.15
N HIS A 137 1.06 -2.35 -27.18
CA HIS A 137 1.74 -1.06 -27.10
C HIS A 137 0.88 0.05 -27.73
N PRO A 138 0.76 1.23 -27.10
CA PRO A 138 1.41 1.68 -25.87
C PRO A 138 0.81 1.03 -24.61
N VAL A 139 1.67 0.74 -23.63
CA VAL A 139 1.26 0.11 -22.36
C VAL A 139 0.28 1.04 -21.65
N ASN A 140 -1.00 0.63 -21.60
CA ASN A 140 -2.00 1.36 -20.84
C ASN A 140 -1.87 1.00 -19.35
N LEU A 141 -1.29 1.92 -18.57
CA LEU A 141 -1.13 1.77 -17.12
C LEU A 141 -2.47 1.61 -16.39
N ALA A 142 -3.60 1.98 -17.00
CA ALA A 142 -4.93 1.70 -16.44
C ALA A 142 -5.26 0.19 -16.36
N ASN A 143 -4.59 -0.64 -17.17
CA ASN A 143 -4.76 -2.10 -17.15
C ASN A 143 -3.84 -2.80 -16.13
N ALA A 144 -2.97 -2.04 -15.44
CA ALA A 144 -2.08 -2.52 -14.39
C ALA A 144 -2.84 -2.64 -13.06
N ILE A 145 -3.86 -3.50 -13.05
CA ILE A 145 -4.77 -3.62 -11.92
C ILE A 145 -4.13 -4.43 -10.78
N TYR A 146 -4.27 -3.93 -9.56
CA TYR A 146 -3.72 -4.55 -8.35
C TYR A 146 -4.37 -5.91 -8.01
N TYR A 147 -5.57 -6.18 -8.53
CA TYR A 147 -6.38 -7.39 -8.32
C TYR A 147 -6.03 -8.54 -9.26
N LYS A 148 -4.74 -8.75 -9.51
CA LYS A 148 -4.23 -9.93 -10.20
C LYS A 148 -3.45 -10.82 -9.23
N PRO A 149 -3.53 -12.15 -9.40
CA PRO A 149 -2.68 -13.08 -8.66
C PRO A 149 -1.19 -12.72 -8.73
N SER A 150 -0.71 -12.37 -9.92
CA SER A 150 0.66 -11.93 -10.19
C SER A 150 1.06 -10.74 -9.31
N MET A 151 0.22 -9.69 -9.28
CA MET A 151 0.44 -8.47 -8.49
C MET A 151 0.36 -8.71 -6.98
N THR A 152 -0.51 -9.61 -6.52
CA THR A 152 -0.59 -9.95 -5.09
C THR A 152 0.65 -10.70 -4.63
N ILE A 153 1.10 -11.70 -5.41
CA ILE A 153 2.32 -12.46 -5.09
C ILE A 153 3.52 -11.52 -5.07
N TYR A 154 3.62 -10.62 -6.05
CA TYR A 154 4.64 -9.57 -6.09
C TYR A 154 4.62 -8.70 -4.83
N ALA A 155 3.44 -8.18 -4.45
CA ALA A 155 3.30 -7.33 -3.27
C ALA A 155 3.68 -8.06 -1.97
N LEU A 156 3.25 -9.31 -1.80
CA LEU A 156 3.62 -10.13 -0.63
C LEU A 156 5.13 -10.41 -0.58
N ALA A 157 5.77 -10.65 -1.73
CA ALA A 157 7.22 -10.84 -1.80
C ALA A 157 7.98 -9.57 -1.42
N VAL A 158 7.55 -8.41 -1.92
CA VAL A 158 8.11 -7.10 -1.55
C VAL A 158 7.97 -6.85 -0.04
N ILE A 159 6.77 -7.07 0.53
CA ILE A 159 6.54 -6.91 1.97
C ILE A 159 7.45 -7.85 2.76
N GLY A 160 7.61 -9.10 2.33
CA GLY A 160 8.51 -10.07 2.95
C GLY A 160 9.98 -9.63 2.93
N LEU A 161 10.45 -9.08 1.80
CA LEU A 161 11.81 -8.55 1.66
C LEU A 161 12.04 -7.32 2.54
N ILE A 162 11.10 -6.38 2.54
CA ILE A 162 11.17 -5.19 3.40
C ILE A 162 11.18 -5.62 4.88
N ALA A 163 10.35 -6.59 5.26
CA ALA A 163 10.35 -7.13 6.62
C ALA A 163 11.68 -7.81 6.97
N ALA A 164 12.26 -8.59 6.06
CA ALA A 164 13.58 -9.20 6.27
C ALA A 164 14.68 -8.14 6.46
N LEU A 165 14.71 -7.11 5.62
CA LEU A 165 15.63 -5.98 5.76
C LEU A 165 15.44 -5.23 7.07
N ALA A 166 14.18 -5.00 7.49
CA ALA A 166 13.86 -4.35 8.75
C ALA A 166 14.40 -5.17 9.94
N PHE A 167 14.17 -6.47 9.98
CA PHE A 167 14.69 -7.34 11.04
C PHE A 167 16.22 -7.38 11.09
N MET A 168 16.88 -7.38 9.94
CA MET A 168 18.35 -7.28 9.87
C MET A 168 18.84 -5.95 10.46
N ASN A 169 18.23 -4.82 10.07
CA ASN A 169 18.63 -3.50 10.57
C ASN A 169 18.39 -3.31 12.08
N ILE A 170 17.26 -3.80 12.60
CA ILE A 170 16.94 -3.74 14.04
C ILE A 170 18.00 -4.49 14.85
N ARG A 171 18.43 -5.67 14.39
CA ARG A 171 19.37 -6.51 15.13
C ARG A 171 20.79 -5.95 15.11
N HIS A 172 21.22 -5.39 13.98
CA HIS A 172 22.55 -4.80 13.85
C HIS A 172 22.69 -3.42 14.53
N HIS A 173 21.65 -2.92 15.22
CA HIS A 173 21.65 -1.61 15.89
C HIS A 173 22.13 -0.50 14.95
N SER A 174 21.70 -0.57 13.69
CA SER A 174 22.16 0.34 12.65
C SER A 174 21.69 1.77 12.93
N ASP A 175 22.57 2.75 12.69
CA ASP A 175 22.25 4.18 12.78
C ASP A 175 21.11 4.59 11.81
N VAL A 176 20.83 3.76 10.80
CA VAL A 176 19.73 3.92 9.84
C VAL A 176 18.34 3.74 10.50
N LEU A 177 18.26 3.18 11.70
CA LEU A 177 16.98 2.95 12.39
C LEU A 177 16.27 4.27 12.76
N ASN A 178 17.04 5.27 13.20
CA ASN A 178 16.53 6.59 13.57
C ASN A 178 15.86 7.34 12.40
N PRO A 179 16.53 7.54 11.24
CA PRO A 179 15.89 8.17 10.09
C PRO A 179 14.72 7.32 9.55
N MET A 180 14.80 5.99 9.63
CA MET A 180 13.69 5.13 9.19
C MET A 180 12.45 5.26 10.08
N HIS A 181 12.64 5.36 11.40
CA HIS A 181 11.54 5.60 12.34
C HIS A 181 10.91 6.98 12.15
N PHE A 182 11.74 8.00 11.92
CA PHE A 182 11.27 9.34 11.54
C PHE A 182 10.41 9.27 10.27
N LEU A 183 10.96 8.70 9.19
CA LEU A 183 10.24 8.56 7.92
C LEU A 183 8.92 7.81 8.09
N ALA A 184 8.90 6.70 8.82
CA ALA A 184 7.68 5.92 9.07
C ALA A 184 6.61 6.72 9.85
N THR A 185 7.03 7.50 10.85
CA THR A 185 6.13 8.33 11.66
C THR A 185 5.44 9.42 10.83
N TYR A 186 6.19 10.02 9.90
CA TYR A 186 5.67 11.10 9.06
C TYR A 186 5.11 10.64 7.73
N ALA A 187 5.36 9.41 7.28
CA ALA A 187 4.96 8.91 5.97
C ALA A 187 3.46 9.08 5.68
N TYR A 188 2.59 8.72 6.63
CA TYR A 188 1.14 8.87 6.45
C TYR A 188 0.70 10.34 6.35
N ARG A 189 1.30 11.22 7.16
CA ARG A 189 1.00 12.67 7.13
C ARG A 189 1.54 13.32 5.85
N ALA A 190 2.74 12.94 5.46
CA ALA A 190 3.39 13.38 4.22
C ALA A 190 2.62 12.88 3.01
N TYR A 191 2.03 11.68 3.04
CA TYR A 191 1.20 11.15 1.93
C TYR A 191 0.03 12.08 1.60
N LEU A 192 -0.68 12.58 2.61
CA LEU A 192 -1.78 13.53 2.39
C LEU A 192 -1.27 14.86 1.81
N SER A 193 -0.10 15.33 2.28
CA SER A 193 0.51 16.56 1.77
C SER A 193 1.17 16.41 0.39
N ASN A 194 1.52 15.19 -0.01
CA ASN A 194 2.24 14.89 -1.24
C ASN A 194 1.42 15.32 -2.46
N VAL A 195 0.15 14.96 -2.52
CA VAL A 195 -0.72 15.32 -3.64
C VAL A 195 -0.88 16.84 -3.75
N PHE A 196 -1.04 17.52 -2.62
CA PHE A 196 -1.15 18.98 -2.59
C PHE A 196 0.08 19.64 -3.24
N TRP A 197 1.28 19.23 -2.82
CA TRP A 197 2.52 19.75 -3.40
C TRP A 197 2.73 19.31 -4.84
N LEU A 198 2.32 18.09 -5.21
CA LEU A 198 2.38 17.62 -6.60
C LEU A 198 1.57 18.53 -7.52
N GLN A 199 0.33 18.87 -7.15
CA GLN A 199 -0.51 19.77 -7.95
C GLN A 199 0.13 21.15 -8.10
N ILE A 200 0.68 21.70 -7.01
CA ILE A 200 1.37 23.00 -7.04
C ILE A 200 2.59 22.94 -7.95
N ILE A 201 3.48 21.96 -7.77
CA ILE A 201 4.71 21.84 -8.56
C ILE A 201 4.36 21.58 -10.04
N TRP A 202 3.37 20.74 -10.30
CA TRP A 202 2.92 20.42 -11.65
C TRP A 202 2.43 21.67 -12.39
N HIS A 203 1.57 22.47 -11.75
CA HIS A 203 1.02 23.68 -12.36
C HIS A 203 2.03 24.85 -12.46
N LEU A 204 2.97 24.96 -11.51
CA LEU A 204 3.98 26.02 -11.55
C LEU A 204 5.10 25.74 -12.56
N PHE A 205 5.57 24.49 -12.64
CA PHE A 205 6.79 24.16 -13.39
C PHE A 205 6.71 22.84 -14.16
N GLY A 206 6.11 21.79 -13.57
CA GLY A 206 6.12 20.44 -14.12
C GLY A 206 5.50 20.33 -15.52
N HIS A 207 4.40 21.05 -15.76
CA HIS A 207 3.74 21.09 -17.07
C HIS A 207 4.63 21.68 -18.16
N ASN A 208 5.29 22.81 -17.87
CA ASN A 208 6.17 23.48 -18.83
C ASN A 208 7.44 22.67 -19.10
N LEU A 209 8.01 22.06 -18.06
CA LEU A 209 9.19 21.20 -18.20
C LEU A 209 8.86 19.89 -18.93
N SER A 210 7.64 19.35 -18.78
CA SER A 210 7.22 18.12 -19.46
C SER A 210 7.20 18.25 -20.98
N ASN A 211 6.93 19.45 -21.49
CA ASN A 211 6.91 19.72 -22.94
C ASN A 211 8.32 19.76 -23.56
N VAL A 212 9.37 19.96 -22.74
CA VAL A 212 10.76 20.07 -23.21
C VAL A 212 11.57 18.82 -22.83
N HIS A 213 11.46 18.38 -21.58
CA HIS A 213 12.20 17.24 -21.02
C HIS A 213 11.30 16.41 -20.08
N PRO A 214 10.54 15.43 -20.62
CA PRO A 214 9.57 14.66 -19.84
C PRO A 214 10.19 13.86 -18.69
N VAL A 215 11.39 13.29 -18.88
CA VAL A 215 12.10 12.53 -17.83
C VAL A 215 12.51 13.44 -16.67
N TRP A 216 13.05 14.62 -16.97
CA TRP A 216 13.44 15.59 -15.95
C TRP A 216 12.23 16.18 -15.24
N SER A 217 11.11 16.36 -15.93
CA SER A 217 9.84 16.75 -15.30
C SER A 217 9.42 15.72 -14.26
N ILE A 218 9.44 14.42 -14.60
CA ILE A 218 9.07 13.35 -13.65
C ILE A 218 10.02 13.34 -12.44
N VAL A 219 11.33 13.36 -12.67
CA VAL A 219 12.33 13.30 -11.58
C VAL A 219 12.23 14.53 -10.67
N SER A 220 12.17 15.73 -11.23
CA SER A 220 12.10 16.96 -10.45
C SER A 220 10.79 17.08 -9.68
N CYS A 221 9.64 16.81 -10.32
CA CYS A 221 8.36 16.76 -9.63
C CYS A 221 8.40 15.76 -8.48
N TYR A 222 8.90 14.54 -8.70
CA TYR A 222 8.92 13.51 -7.67
C TYR A 222 9.78 13.91 -6.45
N ILE A 223 11.00 14.38 -6.68
CA ILE A 223 11.92 14.76 -5.59
C ILE A 223 11.40 15.98 -4.83
N LEU A 224 10.97 17.03 -5.55
CA LEU A 224 10.46 18.25 -4.92
C LEU A 224 9.20 17.99 -4.12
N THR A 225 8.27 17.21 -4.68
CA THR A 225 7.05 16.82 -3.98
C THR A 225 7.37 16.04 -2.71
N TRP A 226 8.32 15.10 -2.78
CA TRP A 226 8.72 14.32 -1.61
C TRP A 226 9.30 15.20 -0.50
N ILE A 227 10.25 16.08 -0.82
CA ILE A 227 10.88 16.98 0.15
C ILE A 227 9.83 17.90 0.79
N LEU A 228 9.00 18.55 -0.03
CA LEU A 228 8.00 19.48 0.47
C LEU A 228 6.91 18.80 1.31
N ALA A 229 6.52 17.57 0.95
CA ALA A 229 5.54 16.80 1.70
C ALA A 229 6.04 16.40 3.10
N PHE A 230 7.30 15.99 3.22
CA PHE A 230 7.90 15.68 4.52
C PHE A 230 8.15 16.95 5.33
N ALA A 231 8.62 18.03 4.68
CA ALA A 231 8.83 19.32 5.34
C ALA A 231 7.53 19.90 5.91
N SER A 232 6.45 19.92 5.13
CA SER A 232 5.14 20.42 5.61
C SER A 232 4.59 19.56 6.74
N ALA A 233 4.66 18.21 6.63
CA ALA A 233 4.19 17.31 7.67
C ALA A 233 4.95 17.49 9.00
N TYR A 234 6.25 17.77 8.92
CA TYR A 234 7.09 18.04 10.09
C TYR A 234 6.79 19.40 10.71
N LEU A 235 6.72 20.47 9.90
CA LEU A 235 6.44 21.83 10.36
C LEU A 235 5.05 21.95 11.02
N LEU A 236 4.03 21.34 10.42
CA LEU A 236 2.68 21.31 10.99
C LEU A 236 2.63 20.57 12.33
N HIS A 237 3.41 19.49 12.47
CA HIS A 237 3.49 18.76 13.72
C HIS A 237 4.12 19.59 14.85
N ILE A 238 5.21 20.30 14.55
CA ILE A 238 5.84 21.22 15.52
C ILE A 238 4.88 22.34 15.89
N GLY A 239 4.28 23.00 14.89
CA GLY A 239 3.35 24.10 15.11
C GLY A 239 2.17 23.69 16.01
N TRP A 240 1.60 22.50 15.78
CA TRP A 240 0.53 21.95 16.61
C TRP A 240 0.99 21.70 18.06
N PHE A 241 2.20 21.16 18.25
CA PHE A 241 2.73 20.92 19.59
C PHE A 241 2.98 22.23 20.35
N SER A 242 3.51 23.25 19.69
CA SER A 242 3.70 24.59 20.26
C SER A 242 2.37 25.25 20.68
N ILE A 243 1.32 25.08 19.88
CA ILE A 243 -0.02 25.60 20.21
C ILE A 243 -0.62 24.84 21.40
N LYS A 244 -0.54 23.50 21.39
CA LYS A 244 -1.07 22.66 22.47
C LYS A 244 -0.41 22.98 23.82
N ASN A 245 0.90 23.22 23.84
CA ASN A 245 1.62 23.59 25.05
C ASN A 245 1.24 24.98 25.57
N LYS A 246 0.83 25.90 24.69
CA LYS A 246 0.31 27.23 25.10
C LYS A 246 -1.14 27.19 25.61
N ILE A 247 -1.92 26.17 25.26
CA ILE A 247 -3.33 26.03 25.70
C ILE A 247 -3.42 25.30 27.05
N HIS A 248 -2.41 24.49 27.41
CA HIS A 248 -2.32 23.81 28.70
C HIS A 248 -1.41 24.51 29.73
N SER A 249 -0.84 25.67 29.38
CA SER A 249 -0.17 26.59 30.31
C SER A 249 -1.10 27.74 30.66
#